data_AF-A0A160KU24-F1
#
_entry.id   AF-A0A160KU24-F1
#
_cell.length_a   1.000
_cell.length_b   1.000
_cell.length_c   1.000
_cell.angle_alpha   90.00
_cell.angle_beta   90.00
_cell.angle_gamma   90.00
#
_symmetry.space_group_name_H-M   'P 1'
#
loop_
_entity.id
_entity.type
_entity.pdbx_description
1 polymer ?
#
loop_
_entity_poly.entity_id
_entity_poly.type
_entity_poly.pdbx_seq_one_letter_code
_entity_poly.pdbx_strand_id
1 'polypeptide(L)'
;MIIEEAAVSKPVEGRQRRHRPAILLDAGFAAVTAVLSTALGMLALRITPKILEKRWTFGGPDQVLHYTIFSSAREVFPFLPNGRLGFPAAQNLFFAPLFDPWSAVFVAVVGPLTPDGVWLLNLYSIAGFTAVGATAYVFFRALRLRRVTSVVLGVLTAVLPYHFVQLSFGHPFLAQYWAVPLIGVLLLVIGGRETDPLNRWTAGIAGRRRRRLVRAGIVVALALAIAWTQSYYFVFGAIVLGSAWVLAVLAALIRRSPVRSLAWPTLALGSFLSFIAVQLAVLSIDQGDRYEKYFQGRSAQESEFYGGKMQSLLLPSPTSGFSSLAELAQGYARSSAILPTTENPSTAVVVSAAFLLVLLIVLSALGRAGRTGAAPRSRLALLVMDARVGLLSQAFVVALLFFIVAGLGAILSYVVSPEIRAWSRMSIVLSVLALGVAGIALETLVRRRRLLFPALAVVAAVGLIDQVAGTAAAIPLAPTSDSSVRAFAQETERRLADGCGIVQLPLKDFPETDPIGNMGDYDEALPYLYSSDDGGLRYSYGAVRGTRSADDWNRASTPRAFEREYDASGACAVLVDTFAYVDDLDGWKPFVDAVADPDRPSVVSTDSDRRWLLFRTGS
;
A
#
# COMPACT_ATOMS: atom_id res chain seq x y z
N MET A 1 2.76 68.22 -41.53
CA MET A 1 1.51 68.57 -40.83
C MET A 1 0.49 67.54 -41.29
N ILE A 2 0.51 66.29 -40.79
CA ILE A 2 0.04 65.80 -39.46
C ILE A 2 -1.37 66.36 -39.24
N ILE A 3 -2.44 65.57 -39.23
CA ILE A 3 -2.79 64.58 -38.19
C ILE A 3 -3.61 63.42 -38.80
N GLU A 4 -3.19 62.20 -38.51
CA GLU A 4 -3.94 60.94 -38.72
C GLU A 4 -4.39 60.46 -37.33
N GLU A 5 -5.69 60.29 -37.12
CA GLU A 5 -6.29 60.03 -35.81
C GLU A 5 -6.22 58.54 -35.46
N ALA A 6 -5.55 58.22 -34.34
CA ALA A 6 -5.30 56.87 -33.89
C ALA A 6 -6.54 56.23 -33.23
N ALA A 7 -7.03 55.13 -33.82
CA ALA A 7 -8.02 54.26 -33.19
C ALA A 7 -7.39 53.47 -32.02
N VAL A 8 -7.72 53.88 -30.80
CA VAL A 8 -7.36 53.18 -29.56
C VAL A 8 -8.14 51.87 -29.46
N SER A 9 -7.46 50.75 -29.67
CA SER A 9 -8.00 49.41 -29.41
C SER A 9 -8.01 49.12 -27.90
N LYS A 10 -9.20 48.92 -27.34
CA LYS A 10 -9.39 48.46 -25.96
C LYS A 10 -8.83 47.03 -25.79
N PRO A 11 -8.18 46.70 -24.66
CA PRO A 11 -7.70 45.35 -24.40
C PRO A 11 -8.88 44.43 -24.08
N VAL A 12 -8.91 43.27 -24.74
CA VAL A 12 -9.91 42.21 -24.58
C VAL A 12 -9.77 41.55 -23.20
N GLU A 13 -10.52 42.06 -22.22
CA GLU A 13 -10.81 41.35 -20.96
C GLU A 13 -11.77 40.17 -21.24
N GLY A 14 -11.24 38.98 -21.51
CA GLY A 14 -12.12 37.83 -21.82
C GLY A 14 -11.63 36.44 -21.44
N ARG A 15 -10.39 36.24 -20.96
CA ARG A 15 -9.83 34.89 -20.78
C ARG A 15 -9.87 34.30 -19.37
N GLN A 16 -10.19 35.06 -18.33
CA GLN A 16 -10.15 34.54 -16.94
C GLN A 16 -11.36 33.68 -16.55
N ARG A 17 -12.57 33.90 -17.10
CA ARG A 17 -13.78 33.15 -16.71
C ARG A 17 -13.81 31.67 -17.15
N ARG A 18 -13.02 31.26 -18.15
CA ARG A 18 -13.07 29.89 -18.72
C ARG A 18 -12.29 28.81 -17.93
N HIS A 19 -11.39 29.15 -17.01
CA HIS A 19 -10.54 28.15 -16.35
C HIS A 19 -11.12 27.51 -15.08
N ARG A 20 -11.88 28.26 -14.27
CA ARG A 20 -12.59 27.72 -13.09
C ARG A 20 -13.56 26.56 -13.41
N PRO A 21 -14.38 26.61 -14.48
CA PRO A 21 -15.29 25.50 -14.78
C PRO A 21 -14.55 24.20 -15.17
N ALA A 22 -13.34 24.28 -15.74
CA ALA A 22 -12.61 23.08 -16.15
C ALA A 22 -12.05 22.28 -14.96
N ILE A 23 -11.56 22.97 -13.91
CA ILE A 23 -11.03 22.33 -12.70
C ILE A 23 -12.16 21.69 -11.90
N LEU A 24 -13.30 22.39 -11.72
CA LEU A 24 -14.47 21.83 -11.06
C LEU A 24 -15.01 20.61 -11.79
N LEU A 25 -15.01 20.63 -13.13
CA LEU A 25 -15.36 19.45 -13.93
C LEU A 25 -14.39 18.29 -13.71
N ASP A 26 -13.07 18.52 -13.79
CA ASP A 26 -12.08 17.46 -13.56
C ASP A 26 -12.18 16.92 -12.10
N ALA A 27 -12.48 17.76 -11.11
CA ALA A 27 -12.76 17.32 -9.74
C ALA A 27 -14.02 16.46 -9.64
N GLY A 28 -15.11 16.85 -10.31
CA GLY A 28 -16.33 16.04 -10.38
C GLY A 28 -16.10 14.67 -11.03
N PHE A 29 -15.32 14.60 -12.11
CA PHE A 29 -14.96 13.31 -12.73
C PHE A 29 -14.00 12.47 -11.87
N ALA A 30 -13.09 13.10 -11.12
CA ALA A 30 -12.27 12.38 -10.14
C ALA A 30 -13.15 11.76 -9.05
N ALA A 31 -14.12 12.51 -8.53
CA ALA A 31 -15.09 12.01 -7.55
C ALA A 31 -15.95 10.87 -8.11
N VAL A 32 -16.46 11.00 -9.35
CA VAL A 32 -17.18 9.91 -10.04
C VAL A 32 -16.30 8.67 -10.19
N THR A 33 -15.03 8.85 -10.59
CA THR A 33 -14.08 7.72 -10.70
C THR A 33 -13.90 7.04 -9.34
N ALA A 34 -13.72 7.81 -8.28
CA ALA A 34 -13.55 7.29 -6.92
C ALA A 34 -14.79 6.50 -6.44
N VAL A 35 -15.99 7.02 -6.67
CA VAL A 35 -17.26 6.35 -6.32
C VAL A 35 -17.42 5.05 -7.11
N LEU A 36 -17.20 5.08 -8.43
CA LEU A 36 -17.29 3.88 -9.28
C LEU A 36 -16.27 2.82 -8.88
N SER A 37 -15.02 3.20 -8.61
CA SER A 37 -13.97 2.30 -8.11
C SER A 37 -14.37 1.63 -6.81
N THR A 38 -14.90 2.41 -5.86
CA THR A 38 -15.34 1.90 -4.55
C THR A 38 -16.51 0.93 -4.71
N ALA A 39 -17.53 1.31 -5.49
CA ALA A 39 -18.69 0.47 -5.74
C ALA A 39 -18.31 -0.86 -6.41
N LEU A 40 -17.37 -0.84 -7.38
CA LEU A 40 -16.88 -2.04 -8.04
C LEU A 40 -16.02 -2.91 -7.13
N GLY A 41 -15.15 -2.33 -6.30
CA GLY A 41 -14.39 -3.08 -5.30
C GLY A 41 -15.30 -3.77 -4.28
N MET A 42 -16.30 -3.05 -3.77
CA MET A 42 -17.32 -3.61 -2.87
C MET A 42 -18.14 -4.72 -3.55
N LEU A 43 -18.52 -4.53 -4.82
CA LEU A 43 -19.23 -5.55 -5.60
C LEU A 43 -18.35 -6.79 -5.80
N ALA A 44 -17.08 -6.61 -6.15
CA ALA A 44 -16.12 -7.69 -6.40
C ALA A 44 -15.92 -8.57 -5.17
N LEU A 45 -15.89 -7.97 -3.98
CA LEU A 45 -15.70 -8.66 -2.70
C LEU A 45 -17.03 -8.98 -1.98
N ARG A 46 -18.17 -8.66 -2.58
CA ARG A 46 -19.52 -8.82 -2.00
C ARG A 46 -19.68 -8.16 -0.63
N ILE A 47 -19.11 -6.97 -0.48
CA ILE A 47 -19.15 -6.21 0.77
C ILE A 47 -20.56 -5.66 1.00
N THR A 48 -21.07 -5.91 2.20
CA THR A 48 -22.32 -5.35 2.72
C THR A 48 -22.05 -4.64 4.05
N PRO A 49 -22.90 -3.68 4.48
CA PRO A 49 -22.69 -2.99 5.76
C PRO A 49 -22.54 -3.94 6.95
N LYS A 50 -23.31 -5.04 6.99
CA LYS A 50 -23.27 -6.03 8.08
C LYS A 50 -21.94 -6.78 8.21
N ILE A 51 -21.16 -6.91 7.12
CA ILE A 51 -19.86 -7.59 7.21
C ILE A 51 -18.72 -6.64 7.60
N LEU A 52 -18.98 -5.33 7.69
CA LEU A 52 -17.99 -4.36 8.18
C LEU A 52 -17.76 -4.48 9.69
N GLU A 53 -18.76 -4.99 10.43
CA GLU A 53 -18.67 -5.33 11.86
C GLU A 53 -17.84 -6.60 12.14
N LYS A 54 -17.54 -7.36 11.08
CA LYS A 54 -16.90 -8.68 11.19
C LYS A 54 -15.44 -8.58 10.77
N ARG A 55 -14.60 -9.29 11.51
CA ARG A 55 -13.23 -9.55 11.09
C ARG A 55 -13.24 -10.39 9.82
N TRP A 56 -12.51 -9.96 8.81
CA TRP A 56 -12.27 -10.71 7.57
C TRP A 56 -11.05 -11.61 7.80
N THR A 57 -11.14 -12.90 7.49
CA THR A 57 -10.04 -13.85 7.79
C THR A 57 -9.17 -14.18 6.59
N PHE A 58 -9.51 -13.67 5.39
CA PHE A 58 -8.56 -13.63 4.29
C PHE A 58 -7.28 -12.88 4.73
N GLY A 59 -6.11 -13.37 4.34
CA GLY A 59 -4.83 -12.88 4.88
C GLY A 59 -4.32 -13.67 6.09
N GLY A 60 -5.11 -14.58 6.66
CA GLY A 60 -4.63 -15.50 7.69
C GLY A 60 -4.15 -14.77 8.96
N PRO A 61 -3.05 -15.22 9.59
CA PRO A 61 -2.52 -14.60 10.81
C PRO A 61 -2.17 -13.13 10.65
N ASP A 62 -1.55 -12.71 9.55
CA ASP A 62 -1.17 -11.30 9.29
C ASP A 62 -2.38 -10.36 9.33
N GLN A 63 -3.56 -10.86 9.01
CA GLN A 63 -4.76 -10.06 9.11
C GLN A 63 -5.14 -9.76 10.57
N VAL A 64 -4.86 -10.68 11.51
CA VAL A 64 -5.05 -10.44 12.95
C VAL A 64 -4.10 -9.35 13.43
N LEU A 65 -2.82 -9.36 13.02
CA LEU A 65 -1.89 -8.24 13.28
C LEU A 65 -2.50 -6.90 12.87
N HIS A 66 -3.05 -6.81 11.67
CA HIS A 66 -3.63 -5.57 11.18
C HIS A 66 -4.85 -5.13 12.00
N TYR A 67 -5.72 -6.05 12.42
CA TYR A 67 -6.81 -5.69 13.32
C TYR A 67 -6.30 -5.21 14.69
N THR A 68 -5.22 -5.79 15.20
CA THR A 68 -4.58 -5.37 16.45
C THR A 68 -4.04 -3.95 16.36
N ILE A 69 -3.22 -3.65 15.35
CA ILE A 69 -2.63 -2.31 15.22
C ILE A 69 -3.68 -1.25 14.87
N PHE A 70 -4.78 -1.60 14.20
CA PHE A 70 -5.88 -0.69 13.93
C PHE A 70 -6.78 -0.45 15.16
N SER A 71 -6.92 -1.45 16.04
CA SER A 71 -7.58 -1.27 17.34
C SER A 71 -6.74 -0.36 18.24
N SER A 72 -5.43 -0.62 18.31
CA SER A 72 -4.46 0.23 19.01
C SER A 72 -4.44 1.66 18.46
N ALA A 73 -4.48 1.84 17.13
CA ALA A 73 -4.50 3.15 16.46
C ALA A 73 -5.73 4.02 16.80
N ARG A 74 -6.80 3.40 17.30
CA ARG A 74 -8.03 4.08 17.68
C ARG A 74 -7.92 4.66 19.09
N GLU A 75 -7.18 4.00 19.96
CA GLU A 75 -6.92 4.41 21.34
C GLU A 75 -5.83 5.47 21.40
N VAL A 76 -4.75 5.26 20.62
CA VAL A 76 -3.57 6.10 20.62
C VAL A 76 -3.08 6.32 19.19
N PHE A 77 -2.54 7.50 18.89
CA PHE A 77 -1.91 7.75 17.59
C PHE A 77 -0.83 6.68 17.30
N PRO A 78 -0.77 6.08 16.09
CA PRO A 78 0.05 4.89 15.81
C PRO A 78 1.55 4.96 16.12
N PHE A 79 2.10 6.15 16.29
CA PHE A 79 3.52 6.37 16.60
C PHE A 79 3.78 6.71 18.07
N LEU A 80 2.77 6.56 18.92
CA LEU A 80 2.86 6.74 20.37
C LEU A 80 2.67 5.40 21.09
N PRO A 81 3.22 5.23 22.31
CA PRO A 81 3.05 4.01 23.07
C PRO A 81 1.59 3.75 23.47
N ASN A 82 1.13 2.51 23.30
CA ASN A 82 -0.13 2.02 23.83
C ASN A 82 0.12 1.17 25.08
N GLY A 83 -0.38 1.64 26.23
CA GLY A 83 -0.22 0.97 27.52
C GLY A 83 -1.11 -0.26 27.75
N ARG A 84 -2.05 -0.56 26.84
CA ARG A 84 -2.94 -1.75 26.91
C ARG A 84 -2.32 -3.00 26.29
N LEU A 85 -1.22 -2.87 25.56
CA LEU A 85 -0.44 -3.96 24.98
C LEU A 85 1.00 -3.85 25.47
N GLY A 86 1.74 -4.95 25.48
CA GLY A 86 3.14 -4.98 25.94
C GLY A 86 3.32 -4.73 27.43
N PHE A 87 2.34 -5.09 28.26
CA PHE A 87 2.46 -5.04 29.73
C PHE A 87 3.66 -5.88 30.22
N PRO A 88 4.47 -5.40 31.20
CA PRO A 88 4.25 -4.26 32.10
C PRO A 88 4.61 -2.87 31.56
N ALA A 89 5.37 -2.79 30.47
CA ALA A 89 5.68 -1.55 29.78
C ALA A 89 4.51 -1.11 28.87
N ALA A 90 4.77 -0.99 27.56
CA ALA A 90 3.80 -0.59 26.56
C ALA A 90 4.23 -1.07 25.16
N GLN A 91 3.27 -1.26 24.26
CA GLN A 91 3.55 -1.44 22.84
C GLN A 91 3.91 -0.08 22.21
N ASN A 92 5.07 0.01 21.56
CA ASN A 92 5.44 1.19 20.78
C ASN A 92 5.67 0.84 19.30
N LEU A 93 4.63 1.02 18.48
CA LEU A 93 4.69 0.74 17.04
C LEU A 93 5.59 1.71 16.26
N PHE A 94 6.17 2.74 16.89
CA PHE A 94 7.25 3.52 16.28
C PHE A 94 8.46 2.63 15.91
N PHE A 95 8.71 1.57 16.70
CA PHE A 95 9.81 0.64 16.49
C PHE A 95 9.52 -0.47 15.50
N ALA A 96 8.24 -0.67 15.16
CA ALA A 96 7.79 -1.55 14.09
C ALA A 96 6.90 -0.72 13.16
N PRO A 97 7.50 0.12 12.26
CA PRO A 97 6.75 1.10 11.48
C PRO A 97 5.93 0.44 10.36
N LEU A 98 4.88 -0.28 10.78
CA LEU A 98 3.88 -0.95 9.95
C LEU A 98 2.97 0.09 9.29
N PHE A 99 2.64 1.15 10.03
CA PHE A 99 1.96 2.33 9.49
C PHE A 99 2.97 3.25 8.78
N ASP A 100 2.65 3.61 7.55
CA ASP A 100 3.20 4.84 6.97
C ASP A 100 2.50 6.08 7.51
N PRO A 101 3.14 7.27 7.45
CA PRO A 101 2.56 8.49 7.99
C PRO A 101 1.18 8.85 7.44
N TRP A 102 0.87 8.59 6.16
CA TRP A 102 -0.47 8.88 5.62
C TRP A 102 -1.53 7.93 6.14
N SER A 103 -1.18 6.66 6.28
CA SER A 103 -2.04 5.67 6.93
C SER A 103 -2.28 6.01 8.40
N ALA A 104 -1.27 6.50 9.12
CA ALA A 104 -1.41 6.99 10.49
C ALA A 104 -2.34 8.21 10.59
N VAL A 105 -2.22 9.16 9.66
CA VAL A 105 -3.14 10.31 9.57
C VAL A 105 -4.57 9.85 9.27
N PHE A 106 -4.74 8.87 8.38
CA PHE A 106 -6.06 8.33 8.07
C PHE A 106 -6.73 7.75 9.32
N VAL A 107 -6.05 6.84 10.03
CA VAL A 107 -6.63 6.19 11.21
C VAL A 107 -6.87 7.18 12.35
N ALA A 108 -6.03 8.20 12.52
CA ALA A 108 -6.24 9.25 13.52
C ALA A 108 -7.47 10.13 13.24
N VAL A 109 -7.78 10.37 11.95
CA VAL A 109 -8.93 11.19 11.54
C VAL A 109 -10.22 10.35 11.50
N VAL A 110 -10.13 9.10 11.05
CA VAL A 110 -11.30 8.24 10.80
C VAL A 110 -11.65 7.35 11.99
N GLY A 111 -10.66 6.95 12.80
CA GLY A 111 -10.83 6.08 13.97
C GLY A 111 -11.87 6.56 14.99
N PRO A 112 -11.92 7.86 15.34
CA PRO A 112 -12.98 8.39 16.22
C PRO A 112 -14.39 8.31 15.63
N LEU A 113 -14.53 8.09 14.32
CA LEU A 113 -15.80 7.98 13.62
C LEU A 113 -16.27 6.53 13.44
N THR A 114 -15.45 5.54 13.83
CA THR A 114 -15.76 4.11 13.66
C THR A 114 -16.11 3.43 14.98
N PRO A 115 -16.98 2.38 14.98
CA PRO A 115 -17.41 1.67 16.19
C PRO A 115 -16.35 0.82 16.90
N ASP A 116 -15.32 0.35 16.18
CA ASP A 116 -14.19 -0.41 16.71
C ASP A 116 -13.03 -0.43 15.70
N GLY A 117 -11.89 -1.03 16.09
CA GLY A 117 -10.74 -1.22 15.20
C GLY A 117 -11.03 -2.17 14.02
N VAL A 118 -12.00 -3.07 14.17
CA VAL A 118 -12.46 -3.97 13.10
C VAL A 118 -13.09 -3.18 11.97
N TRP A 119 -14.02 -2.29 12.30
CA TRP A 119 -14.60 -1.35 11.36
C TRP A 119 -13.55 -0.45 10.70
N LEU A 120 -12.57 0.04 11.48
CA LEU A 120 -11.55 0.95 10.98
C LEU A 120 -10.69 0.30 9.89
N LEU A 121 -10.22 -0.93 10.09
CA LEU A 121 -9.44 -1.66 9.08
C LEU A 121 -10.28 -2.02 7.84
N ASN A 122 -11.54 -2.42 8.05
CA ASN A 122 -12.44 -2.75 6.94
C ASN A 122 -12.73 -1.51 6.08
N LEU A 123 -12.97 -0.36 6.71
CA LEU A 123 -13.16 0.91 6.01
C LEU A 123 -11.89 1.38 5.32
N TYR A 124 -10.73 1.23 5.97
CA TYR A 124 -9.44 1.52 5.36
C TYR A 124 -9.24 0.72 4.07
N SER A 125 -9.48 -0.60 4.11
CA SER A 125 -9.39 -1.49 2.94
C SER A 125 -10.29 -1.05 1.78
N ILE A 126 -11.48 -0.51 2.08
CA ILE A 126 -12.41 0.02 1.06
C ILE A 126 -11.94 1.39 0.52
N ALA A 127 -11.43 2.26 1.39
CA ALA A 127 -10.97 3.59 1.03
C ALA A 127 -9.82 3.55 0.01
N GLY A 128 -9.08 2.44 -0.08
CA GLY A 128 -8.04 2.25 -1.08
C GLY A 128 -8.55 2.31 -2.52
N PHE A 129 -9.72 1.72 -2.79
CA PHE A 129 -10.33 1.81 -4.12
C PHE A 129 -10.67 3.27 -4.48
N THR A 130 -11.17 4.03 -3.50
CA THR A 130 -11.50 5.45 -3.64
C THR A 130 -10.24 6.27 -3.97
N ALA A 131 -9.19 6.12 -3.17
CA ALA A 131 -7.96 6.88 -3.30
C ALA A 131 -7.22 6.56 -4.61
N VAL A 132 -7.05 5.27 -4.93
CA VAL A 132 -6.41 4.83 -6.17
C VAL A 132 -7.19 5.31 -7.40
N GLY A 133 -8.52 5.18 -7.41
CA GLY A 133 -9.34 5.64 -8.53
C GLY A 133 -9.19 7.14 -8.80
N ALA A 134 -9.21 7.95 -7.72
CA ALA A 134 -9.04 9.39 -7.81
C ALA A 134 -7.64 9.79 -8.33
N THR A 135 -6.57 9.23 -7.78
CA THR A 135 -5.21 9.60 -8.19
C THR A 135 -4.86 9.05 -9.58
N ALA A 136 -5.37 7.87 -9.94
CA ALA A 136 -5.25 7.32 -11.28
C ALA A 136 -5.94 8.23 -12.32
N TYR A 137 -7.14 8.73 -12.03
CA TYR A 137 -7.78 9.74 -12.87
C TYR A 137 -6.89 10.96 -13.06
N VAL A 138 -6.31 11.51 -11.98
CA VAL A 138 -5.39 12.66 -12.04
C VAL A 138 -4.18 12.35 -12.93
N PHE A 139 -3.59 11.17 -12.81
CA PHE A 139 -2.47 10.73 -13.66
C PHE A 139 -2.85 10.67 -15.15
N PHE A 140 -3.98 10.03 -15.49
CA PHE A 140 -4.42 9.96 -16.89
C PHE A 140 -4.80 11.35 -17.46
N ARG A 141 -5.28 12.26 -16.62
CA ARG A 141 -5.49 13.67 -17.00
C ARG A 141 -4.18 14.44 -17.14
N ALA A 142 -3.16 14.15 -16.33
CA ALA A 142 -1.80 14.67 -16.47
C ALA A 142 -1.16 14.20 -17.80
N LEU A 143 -1.47 12.97 -18.23
CA LEU A 143 -1.15 12.45 -19.56
C LEU A 143 -1.98 13.10 -20.68
N ARG A 144 -2.90 14.02 -20.37
CA ARG A 144 -3.72 14.78 -21.33
C ARG A 144 -4.73 13.93 -22.10
N LEU A 145 -5.09 12.76 -21.57
CA LEU A 145 -6.16 11.91 -22.11
C LEU A 145 -7.53 12.54 -21.85
N ARG A 146 -8.54 12.21 -22.63
CA ARG A 146 -9.90 12.73 -22.42
C ARG A 146 -10.46 12.21 -21.10
N ARG A 147 -11.38 12.99 -20.51
CA ARG A 147 -12.01 12.68 -19.22
C ARG A 147 -12.62 11.29 -19.18
N VAL A 148 -13.36 10.88 -20.21
CA VAL A 148 -13.97 9.54 -20.29
C VAL A 148 -12.90 8.44 -20.28
N THR A 149 -11.84 8.59 -21.07
CA THR A 149 -10.69 7.67 -21.08
C THR A 149 -10.04 7.61 -19.69
N SER A 150 -9.85 8.76 -19.03
CA SER A 150 -9.28 8.84 -17.69
C SER A 150 -10.17 8.21 -16.61
N VAL A 151 -11.49 8.32 -16.73
CA VAL A 151 -12.43 7.62 -15.83
C VAL A 151 -12.30 6.12 -16.01
N VAL A 152 -12.40 5.62 -17.25
CA VAL A 152 -12.32 4.17 -17.53
C VAL A 152 -11.00 3.59 -17.04
N LEU A 153 -9.87 4.19 -17.41
CA LEU A 153 -8.56 3.70 -16.97
C LEU A 153 -8.33 3.91 -15.46
N GLY A 154 -8.88 4.97 -14.87
CA GLY A 154 -8.82 5.22 -13.43
C GLY A 154 -9.56 4.15 -12.62
N VAL A 155 -10.77 3.79 -13.06
CA VAL A 155 -11.53 2.68 -12.48
C VAL A 155 -10.77 1.36 -12.63
N LEU A 156 -10.33 1.01 -13.83
CA LEU A 156 -9.57 -0.23 -14.07
C LEU A 156 -8.25 -0.30 -13.31
N THR A 157 -7.63 0.84 -12.99
CA THR A 157 -6.42 0.89 -12.15
C THR A 157 -6.75 0.60 -10.69
N ALA A 158 -7.91 1.04 -10.20
CA ALA A 158 -8.33 0.83 -8.81
C ALA A 158 -8.73 -0.61 -8.51
N VAL A 159 -9.32 -1.31 -9.48
CA VAL A 159 -9.77 -2.70 -9.33
C VAL A 159 -8.82 -3.71 -9.97
N LEU A 160 -7.53 -3.38 -10.14
CA LEU A 160 -6.55 -4.35 -10.62
C LEU A 160 -6.51 -5.58 -9.68
N PRO A 161 -6.26 -6.81 -10.20
CA PRO A 161 -6.22 -8.01 -9.36
C PRO A 161 -5.16 -7.93 -8.26
N TYR A 162 -4.07 -7.17 -8.48
CA TYR A 162 -3.09 -6.79 -7.46
C TYR A 162 -3.75 -6.26 -6.18
N HIS A 163 -4.76 -5.40 -6.27
CA HIS A 163 -5.44 -4.85 -5.10
C HIS A 163 -6.06 -5.96 -4.23
N PHE A 164 -6.86 -6.81 -4.85
CA PHE A 164 -7.57 -7.89 -4.16
C PHE A 164 -6.62 -8.94 -3.60
N VAL A 165 -5.57 -9.29 -4.35
CA VAL A 165 -4.57 -10.27 -3.93
C VAL A 165 -3.75 -9.76 -2.75
N GLN A 166 -3.35 -8.48 -2.74
CA GLN A 166 -2.64 -7.92 -1.58
C GLN A 166 -3.52 -7.90 -0.31
N LEU A 167 -4.81 -7.56 -0.44
CA LEU A 167 -5.76 -7.71 0.67
C LEU A 167 -5.84 -9.17 1.14
N SER A 168 -5.88 -10.13 0.21
CA SER A 168 -5.95 -11.57 0.54
C SER A 168 -4.71 -12.14 1.21
N PHE A 169 -3.57 -11.46 1.10
CA PHE A 169 -2.33 -11.80 1.79
C PHE A 169 -2.19 -11.06 3.14
N GLY A 170 -3.21 -10.34 3.59
CA GLY A 170 -3.11 -9.57 4.82
C GLY A 170 -2.21 -8.35 4.68
N HIS A 171 -2.08 -7.78 3.47
CA HIS A 171 -1.26 -6.60 3.20
C HIS A 171 -2.10 -5.36 2.83
N PRO A 172 -2.94 -4.83 3.74
CA PRO A 172 -3.81 -3.69 3.45
C PRO A 172 -3.02 -2.43 3.05
N PHE A 173 -1.83 -2.20 3.60
CA PHE A 173 -0.98 -1.06 3.20
C PHE A 173 -0.43 -1.20 1.76
N LEU A 174 -0.22 -2.42 1.27
CA LEU A 174 0.16 -2.67 -0.13
C LEU A 174 -1.03 -2.66 -1.09
N ALA A 175 -2.25 -2.86 -0.59
CA ALA A 175 -3.44 -2.59 -1.39
C ALA A 175 -3.63 -1.08 -1.65
N GLN A 176 -2.99 -0.22 -0.86
CA GLN A 176 -3.14 1.24 -0.84
C GLN A 176 -2.13 1.96 -1.75
N TYR A 177 -2.02 1.51 -3.00
CA TYR A 177 -1.07 2.04 -3.99
C TYR A 177 -1.48 3.37 -4.63
N TRP A 178 -2.25 4.22 -3.93
CA TRP A 178 -2.76 5.49 -4.45
C TRP A 178 -1.65 6.49 -4.82
N ALA A 179 -0.45 6.35 -4.25
CA ALA A 179 0.71 7.17 -4.60
C ALA A 179 1.36 6.76 -5.93
N VAL A 180 1.17 5.52 -6.40
CA VAL A 180 1.81 5.04 -7.64
C VAL A 180 1.39 5.85 -8.88
N PRO A 181 0.10 6.19 -9.09
CA PRO A 181 -0.29 7.15 -10.11
C PRO A 181 0.35 8.53 -9.95
N LEU A 182 0.56 9.01 -8.72
CA LEU A 182 1.18 10.30 -8.46
C LEU A 182 2.69 10.31 -8.76
N ILE A 183 3.38 9.18 -8.58
CA ILE A 183 4.75 8.97 -9.10
C ILE A 183 4.75 9.22 -10.61
N GLY A 184 3.76 8.70 -11.33
CA GLY A 184 3.58 8.97 -12.76
C GLY A 184 3.40 10.47 -13.07
N VAL A 185 2.70 11.23 -12.22
CA VAL A 185 2.56 12.68 -12.39
C VAL A 185 3.89 13.41 -12.19
N LEU A 186 4.63 13.10 -11.12
CA LEU A 186 5.96 13.69 -10.88
C LEU A 186 6.96 13.31 -11.97
N LEU A 187 6.89 12.07 -12.48
CA LEU A 187 7.69 11.61 -13.60
C LEU A 187 7.50 12.53 -14.81
N LEU A 188 6.26 12.89 -15.15
CA LEU A 188 5.97 13.83 -16.24
C LEU A 188 6.55 15.24 -15.99
N VAL A 189 6.71 15.67 -14.73
CA VAL A 189 7.41 16.93 -14.38
C VAL A 189 8.90 16.83 -14.67
N ILE A 190 9.50 15.70 -14.28
CA ILE A 190 10.93 15.40 -14.50
C ILE A 190 11.25 15.27 -16.00
N GLY A 191 10.34 14.74 -16.80
CA GLY A 191 10.46 14.69 -18.26
C GLY A 191 10.56 16.06 -18.95
N GLY A 192 10.32 17.15 -18.22
CA GLY A 192 10.52 18.51 -18.69
C GLY A 192 9.34 19.08 -19.49
N ARG A 193 9.60 20.15 -20.25
CA ARG A 193 8.56 21.03 -20.79
C ARG A 193 7.51 20.33 -21.66
N GLU A 194 7.89 19.29 -22.39
CA GLU A 194 7.00 18.60 -23.35
C GLU A 194 5.94 17.73 -22.65
N THR A 195 6.33 17.09 -21.55
CA THR A 195 5.49 16.18 -20.75
C THR A 195 4.79 16.89 -19.60
N ASP A 196 5.40 17.93 -19.03
CA ASP A 196 4.97 18.63 -17.82
C ASP A 196 3.49 19.08 -17.86
N PRO A 197 2.64 18.52 -16.97
CA PRO A 197 1.22 18.86 -16.89
C PRO A 197 0.96 20.17 -16.13
N LEU A 198 1.82 20.54 -15.17
CA LEU A 198 1.58 21.67 -14.26
C LEU A 198 1.63 23.01 -14.99
N ASN A 199 2.38 23.09 -16.09
CA ASN A 199 2.36 24.26 -16.96
C ASN A 199 0.93 24.61 -17.41
N ARG A 200 0.09 23.60 -17.70
CA ARG A 200 -1.30 23.79 -18.11
C ARG A 200 -2.21 24.05 -16.92
N TRP A 201 -2.04 23.30 -15.83
CA TRP A 201 -2.86 23.44 -14.63
C TRP A 201 -2.73 24.82 -13.99
N THR A 202 -1.55 25.45 -14.12
CA THR A 202 -1.28 26.79 -13.59
C THR A 202 -1.45 27.92 -14.61
N ALA A 203 -1.90 27.61 -15.84
CA ALA A 203 -1.97 28.60 -16.93
C ALA A 203 -2.92 29.77 -16.63
N GLY A 204 -3.95 29.56 -15.81
CA GLY A 204 -4.92 30.60 -15.42
C GLY A 204 -4.48 31.53 -14.30
N ILE A 205 -3.30 31.32 -13.71
CA ILE A 205 -2.83 32.13 -12.57
C ILE A 205 -2.13 33.39 -13.10
N ALA A 206 -2.67 34.56 -12.74
CA ALA A 206 -2.06 35.84 -13.06
C ALA A 206 -0.76 36.07 -12.26
N GLY A 207 0.25 36.63 -12.92
CA GLY A 207 1.55 36.97 -12.35
C GLY A 207 2.59 35.83 -12.39
N ARG A 208 3.78 36.13 -12.94
CA ARG A 208 4.85 35.13 -13.14
C ARG A 208 5.38 34.54 -11.84
N ARG A 209 5.58 35.37 -10.80
CA ARG A 209 6.07 34.93 -9.48
C ARG A 209 5.04 34.04 -8.78
N ARG A 210 3.78 34.47 -8.71
CA ARG A 210 2.68 33.70 -8.12
C ARG A 210 2.50 32.35 -8.80
N ARG A 211 2.49 32.32 -10.13
CA ARG A 211 2.41 31.07 -10.91
C ARG A 211 3.55 30.10 -10.57
N ARG A 212 4.78 30.60 -10.43
CA ARG A 212 5.94 29.77 -10.03
C ARG A 212 5.80 29.24 -8.61
N LEU A 213 5.36 30.05 -7.65
CA LEU A 213 5.16 29.62 -6.27
C LEU A 213 4.08 28.55 -6.16
N VAL A 214 2.91 28.75 -6.78
CA VAL A 214 1.84 27.74 -6.79
C VAL A 214 2.33 26.45 -7.44
N ARG A 215 3.06 26.55 -8.56
CA ARG A 215 3.62 25.38 -9.22
C ARG A 215 4.63 24.63 -8.33
N ALA A 216 5.53 25.35 -7.65
CA ALA A 216 6.46 24.75 -6.71
C ALA A 216 5.72 24.09 -5.53
N GLY A 217 4.68 24.75 -4.99
CA GLY A 217 3.83 24.19 -3.95
C GLY A 217 3.16 22.89 -4.37
N ILE A 218 2.63 22.79 -5.60
CA ILE A 218 2.06 21.53 -6.11
C ILE A 218 3.14 20.44 -6.23
N VAL A 219 4.34 20.76 -6.74
CA VAL A 219 5.44 19.78 -6.85
C VAL A 219 5.85 19.26 -5.47
N VAL A 220 6.04 20.16 -4.50
CA VAL A 220 6.41 19.81 -3.11
C VAL A 220 5.30 19.02 -2.43
N ALA A 221 4.03 19.37 -2.65
CA ALA A 221 2.90 18.63 -2.11
C ALA A 221 2.79 17.21 -2.70
N LEU A 222 3.00 17.04 -4.01
CA LEU A 222 3.07 15.72 -4.64
C LEU A 222 4.26 14.91 -4.12
N ALA A 223 5.42 15.55 -3.95
CA ALA A 223 6.61 14.91 -3.39
C ALA A 223 6.36 14.43 -1.95
N LEU A 224 5.77 15.26 -1.09
CA LEU A 224 5.39 14.87 0.27
C LEU A 224 4.36 13.74 0.28
N ALA A 225 3.33 13.84 -0.58
CA ALA A 225 2.29 12.83 -0.70
C ALA A 225 2.86 11.45 -1.02
N ILE A 226 3.90 11.37 -1.88
CA ILE A 226 4.52 10.10 -2.26
C ILE A 226 5.59 9.68 -1.23
N ALA A 227 6.37 10.61 -0.70
CA ALA A 227 7.49 10.28 0.20
C ALA A 227 7.02 9.58 1.48
N TRP A 228 5.88 10.02 2.01
CA TRP A 228 5.30 9.53 3.27
C TRP A 228 4.34 8.36 3.11
N THR A 229 4.34 7.68 1.96
CA THR A 229 3.65 6.38 1.86
C THR A 229 4.53 5.25 2.39
N GLN A 230 4.00 4.03 2.39
CA GLN A 230 4.75 2.82 2.71
C GLN A 230 6.04 2.66 1.86
N SER A 231 6.98 1.87 2.39
CA SER A 231 8.38 1.86 1.96
C SER A 231 8.62 1.43 0.52
N TYR A 232 7.88 0.45 0.03
CA TYR A 232 8.00 0.02 -1.37
C TYR A 232 7.70 1.17 -2.33
N TYR A 233 6.64 1.95 -2.12
CA TYR A 233 6.24 2.99 -3.08
C TYR A 233 7.18 4.19 -3.10
N PHE A 234 7.71 4.64 -1.95
CA PHE A 234 8.70 5.71 -2.01
C PHE A 234 10.03 5.22 -2.58
N VAL A 235 10.45 3.97 -2.32
CA VAL A 235 11.67 3.40 -2.91
C VAL A 235 11.53 3.24 -4.42
N PHE A 236 10.41 2.67 -4.87
CA PHE A 236 10.10 2.52 -6.29
C PHE A 236 10.00 3.89 -6.98
N GLY A 237 9.40 4.87 -6.31
CA GLY A 237 9.40 6.27 -6.73
C GLY A 237 10.81 6.83 -6.87
N ALA A 238 11.70 6.58 -5.92
CA ALA A 238 13.09 7.06 -5.97
C ALA A 238 13.86 6.47 -7.16
N ILE A 239 13.67 5.18 -7.44
CA ILE A 239 14.28 4.49 -8.59
C ILE A 239 13.76 5.08 -9.92
N VAL A 240 12.44 5.18 -10.08
CA VAL A 240 11.83 5.65 -11.34
C VAL A 240 12.09 7.14 -11.57
N LEU A 241 11.89 7.98 -10.56
CA LEU A 241 12.10 9.43 -10.66
C LEU A 241 13.58 9.77 -10.77
N GLY A 242 14.43 9.07 -10.01
CA GLY A 242 15.89 9.25 -10.04
C GLY A 242 16.49 8.89 -11.39
N SER A 243 16.14 7.73 -11.95
CA SER A 243 16.61 7.31 -13.28
C SER A 243 16.14 8.27 -14.38
N ALA A 244 14.88 8.73 -14.33
CA ALA A 244 14.36 9.72 -15.26
C ALA A 244 15.09 11.08 -15.14
N TRP A 245 15.44 11.49 -13.92
CA TRP A 245 16.19 12.71 -13.67
C TRP A 245 17.63 12.61 -14.19
N VAL A 246 18.33 11.49 -13.94
CA VAL A 246 19.67 11.24 -14.48
C VAL A 246 19.66 11.34 -16.01
N LEU A 247 18.67 10.72 -16.66
CA LEU A 247 18.54 10.78 -18.11
C LEU A 247 18.16 12.18 -18.61
N ALA A 248 17.38 12.96 -17.84
CA ALA A 248 17.12 14.37 -18.15
C ALA A 248 18.40 15.22 -18.05
N VAL A 249 19.25 14.98 -17.04
CA VAL A 249 20.56 15.65 -16.89
C VAL A 249 21.48 15.29 -18.06
N LEU A 250 21.65 14.01 -18.36
CA LEU A 250 22.47 13.54 -19.48
C LEU A 250 21.98 14.13 -20.81
N ALA A 251 20.67 14.12 -21.05
CA ALA A 251 20.12 14.68 -22.27
C ALA A 251 20.27 16.22 -22.34
N ALA A 252 20.29 16.92 -21.20
CA ALA A 252 20.57 18.35 -21.13
C ALA A 252 22.06 18.64 -21.42
N LEU A 253 22.98 17.82 -20.89
CA LEU A 253 24.42 17.92 -21.15
C LEU A 253 24.73 17.67 -22.63
N ILE A 254 24.21 16.58 -23.21
CA ILE A 254 24.41 16.22 -24.62
C ILE A 254 23.85 17.32 -25.54
N ARG A 255 22.64 17.83 -25.25
CA ARG A 255 22.00 18.88 -26.05
C ARG A 255 22.50 20.29 -25.72
N ARG A 256 23.49 20.43 -24.82
CA ARG A 256 23.98 21.72 -24.30
C ARG A 256 22.85 22.67 -23.89
N SER A 257 21.82 22.11 -23.28
CA SER A 257 20.66 22.85 -22.80
C SER A 257 21.02 23.67 -21.56
N PRO A 258 20.42 24.86 -21.36
CA PRO A 258 20.76 25.70 -20.23
C PRO A 258 20.32 25.05 -18.92
N VAL A 259 21.15 25.06 -17.87
CA VAL A 259 20.92 24.40 -16.57
C VAL A 259 19.54 24.70 -15.97
N ARG A 260 18.98 25.90 -16.24
CA ARG A 260 17.62 26.28 -15.85
C ARG A 260 16.51 25.34 -16.35
N SER A 261 16.76 24.52 -17.38
CA SER A 261 15.83 23.50 -17.86
C SER A 261 15.63 22.38 -16.83
N LEU A 262 16.62 22.15 -15.96
CA LEU A 262 16.61 21.13 -14.91
C LEU A 262 15.99 21.63 -13.60
N ALA A 263 15.62 22.91 -13.48
CA ALA A 263 15.11 23.46 -12.22
C ALA A 263 13.87 22.72 -11.69
N TRP A 264 12.89 22.40 -12.55
CA TRP A 264 11.69 21.66 -12.15
C TRP A 264 11.94 20.16 -11.93
N PRO A 265 12.68 19.46 -12.81
CA PRO A 265 13.13 18.09 -12.54
C PRO A 265 13.87 17.95 -11.20
N THR A 266 14.83 18.84 -10.93
CA THR A 266 15.62 18.81 -9.69
C THR A 266 14.79 19.21 -8.47
N LEU A 267 13.86 20.16 -8.57
CA LEU A 267 12.94 20.46 -7.47
C LEU A 267 12.05 19.25 -7.14
N ALA A 268 11.52 18.57 -8.17
CA ALA A 268 10.68 17.39 -7.99
C ALA A 268 11.43 16.26 -7.28
N LEU A 269 12.59 15.85 -7.81
CA LEU A 269 13.38 14.79 -7.19
C LEU A 269 13.96 15.22 -5.83
N GLY A 270 14.51 16.43 -5.74
CA GLY A 270 15.17 16.94 -4.54
C GLY A 270 14.23 17.07 -3.35
N SER A 271 13.02 17.62 -3.55
CA SER A 271 12.01 17.69 -2.48
C SER A 271 11.55 16.30 -2.05
N PHE A 272 11.34 15.38 -3.00
CA PHE A 272 10.95 14.01 -2.72
C PHE A 272 11.99 13.26 -1.89
N LEU A 273 13.26 13.28 -2.30
CA LEU A 273 14.36 12.65 -1.55
C LEU A 273 14.58 13.32 -0.19
N SER A 274 14.36 14.63 -0.06
CA SER A 274 14.49 15.33 1.22
C SER A 274 13.43 14.86 2.22
N PHE A 275 12.18 14.65 1.79
CA PHE A 275 11.13 14.14 2.68
C PHE A 275 11.37 12.68 3.10
N ILE A 276 11.90 11.84 2.20
CA ILE A 276 12.32 10.47 2.55
C ILE A 276 13.45 10.54 3.59
N ALA A 277 14.47 11.38 3.38
CA ALA A 277 15.58 11.52 4.31
C ALA A 277 15.10 11.96 5.71
N VAL A 278 14.16 12.92 5.77
CA VAL A 278 13.54 13.34 7.03
C VAL A 278 12.79 12.18 7.69
N GLN A 279 11.98 11.44 6.94
CA GLN A 279 11.24 10.29 7.48
C GLN A 279 12.18 9.21 8.05
N LEU A 280 13.23 8.84 7.31
CA LEU A 280 14.21 7.85 7.76
C LEU A 280 15.02 8.34 8.96
N ALA A 281 15.34 9.63 9.02
CA ALA A 281 16.03 10.23 10.17
C ALA A 281 15.14 10.26 11.41
N VAL A 282 13.83 10.42 11.27
CA VAL A 282 12.89 10.30 12.39
C VAL A 282 12.79 8.84 12.83
N LEU A 283 12.55 7.91 11.90
CA LEU A 283 12.41 6.47 12.22
C LEU A 283 13.69 5.83 12.78
N SER A 284 14.85 6.47 12.63
CA SER A 284 16.11 5.98 13.21
C SER A 284 16.27 6.29 14.71
N ILE A 285 15.41 7.14 15.27
CA ILE A 285 15.39 7.46 16.71
C ILE A 285 15.07 6.18 17.51
N ASP A 286 15.78 5.94 18.61
CA ASP A 286 15.60 4.75 19.47
C ASP A 286 14.69 5.01 20.69
N GLN A 287 14.43 6.28 21.00
CA GLN A 287 13.72 6.77 22.19
C GLN A 287 14.24 6.16 23.51
N GLY A 288 15.51 5.74 23.57
CA GLY A 288 16.12 5.08 24.73
C GLY A 288 15.66 3.65 25.01
N ASP A 289 14.81 3.07 24.15
CA ASP A 289 14.21 1.74 24.35
C ASP A 289 14.70 0.72 23.30
N ARG A 290 14.79 1.12 22.02
CA ARG A 290 15.19 0.23 20.92
C ARG A 290 16.70 0.03 20.85
N TYR A 291 17.16 -1.21 21.00
CA TYR A 291 18.57 -1.59 20.81
C TYR A 291 18.81 -2.37 19.51
N GLU A 292 17.77 -2.92 18.89
CA GLU A 292 17.84 -3.62 17.61
C GLU A 292 16.80 -3.06 16.62
N LYS A 293 17.15 -2.94 15.33
CA LYS A 293 16.20 -2.47 14.32
C LYS A 293 15.25 -3.59 13.90
N TYR A 294 14.00 -3.23 13.64
CA TYR A 294 12.96 -4.14 13.15
C TYR A 294 13.38 -5.04 11.97
N PHE A 295 14.08 -4.48 10.98
CA PHE A 295 14.49 -5.20 9.77
C PHE A 295 15.91 -5.81 9.83
N GLN A 296 16.54 -5.88 11.01
CA GLN A 296 17.96 -6.21 11.17
C GLN A 296 18.34 -7.67 10.82
N GLY A 297 17.36 -8.55 10.57
CA GLY A 297 17.59 -9.95 10.19
C GLY A 297 17.49 -10.29 8.70
N ARG A 298 17.20 -9.32 7.82
CA ARG A 298 16.99 -9.60 6.38
C ARG A 298 18.28 -9.89 5.64
N SER A 299 18.30 -10.94 4.83
CA SER A 299 19.43 -11.27 3.96
C SER A 299 19.25 -10.69 2.55
N ALA A 300 20.35 -10.33 1.87
CA ALA A 300 20.30 -9.88 0.48
C ALA A 300 19.77 -10.97 -0.48
N GLN A 301 19.89 -12.25 -0.10
CA GLN A 301 19.37 -13.38 -0.87
C GLN A 301 17.84 -13.38 -0.96
N GLU A 302 17.13 -12.81 0.03
CA GLU A 302 15.67 -12.68 -0.03
C GLU A 302 15.20 -11.90 -1.26
N SER A 303 16.02 -10.98 -1.78
CA SER A 303 15.71 -10.25 -3.01
C SER A 303 15.67 -11.10 -4.26
N GLU A 304 16.29 -12.29 -4.23
CA GLU A 304 16.15 -13.28 -5.29
C GLU A 304 14.88 -14.12 -5.08
N PHE A 305 14.58 -14.53 -3.83
CA PHE A 305 13.36 -15.28 -3.50
C PHE A 305 12.08 -14.52 -3.82
N TYR A 306 12.07 -13.21 -3.58
CA TYR A 306 10.91 -12.34 -3.80
C TYR A 306 11.06 -11.44 -5.05
N GLY A 307 11.96 -11.82 -5.97
CA GLY A 307 12.08 -11.23 -7.30
C GLY A 307 10.96 -11.67 -8.23
N GLY A 308 10.56 -10.82 -9.16
CA GLY A 308 9.45 -11.07 -10.10
C GLY A 308 9.84 -11.90 -11.32
N LYS A 309 8.97 -12.86 -11.69
CA LYS A 309 9.10 -13.63 -12.94
C LYS A 309 8.47 -12.87 -14.09
N MET A 310 9.22 -12.65 -15.18
CA MET A 310 8.69 -11.98 -16.38
C MET A 310 7.50 -12.73 -16.98
N GLN A 311 7.51 -14.06 -16.93
CA GLN A 311 6.41 -14.91 -17.40
C GLN A 311 5.12 -14.64 -16.61
N SER A 312 5.21 -14.56 -15.28
CA SER A 312 4.08 -14.23 -14.40
C SER A 312 3.58 -12.80 -14.60
N LEU A 313 4.43 -11.89 -15.06
CA LEU A 313 4.03 -10.51 -15.38
C LEU A 313 3.15 -10.45 -16.65
N LEU A 314 3.42 -11.31 -17.65
CA LEU A 314 2.68 -11.34 -18.91
C LEU A 314 1.42 -12.20 -18.84
N LEU A 315 1.39 -13.22 -17.98
CA LEU A 315 0.20 -14.02 -17.73
C LEU A 315 -0.85 -13.23 -16.94
N PRO A 316 -2.14 -13.32 -17.29
CA PRO A 316 -3.22 -12.78 -16.47
C PRO A 316 -3.26 -13.40 -15.07
N SER A 317 -3.95 -12.74 -14.14
CA SER A 317 -4.06 -13.20 -12.75
C SER A 317 -4.65 -14.61 -12.66
N PRO A 318 -4.18 -15.44 -11.71
CA PRO A 318 -4.85 -16.69 -11.33
C PRO A 318 -6.32 -16.52 -10.92
N THR A 319 -6.75 -15.29 -10.65
CA THR A 319 -8.11 -14.90 -10.26
C THR A 319 -8.92 -14.28 -11.41
N SER A 320 -8.40 -14.32 -12.64
CA SER A 320 -9.07 -13.78 -13.83
C SER A 320 -10.49 -14.33 -13.97
N GLY A 321 -11.46 -13.46 -14.28
CA GLY A 321 -12.81 -13.89 -14.63
C GLY A 321 -12.92 -14.64 -15.95
N PHE A 322 -11.85 -14.71 -16.75
CA PHE A 322 -11.76 -15.59 -17.90
C PHE A 322 -11.14 -16.94 -17.48
N SER A 323 -11.97 -17.97 -17.32
CA SER A 323 -11.56 -19.28 -16.77
C SER A 323 -10.33 -19.89 -17.46
N SER A 324 -10.27 -19.89 -18.79
CA SER A 324 -9.12 -20.44 -19.53
C SER A 324 -7.81 -19.69 -19.25
N LEU A 325 -7.87 -18.39 -19.00
CA LEU A 325 -6.68 -17.58 -18.66
C LEU A 325 -6.27 -17.80 -17.21
N ALA A 326 -7.25 -17.90 -16.29
CA ALA A 326 -7.00 -18.26 -14.91
C ALA A 326 -6.38 -19.66 -14.79
N GLU A 327 -6.91 -20.65 -15.51
CA GLU A 327 -6.37 -22.03 -15.56
C GLU A 327 -4.95 -22.07 -16.10
N LEU A 328 -4.65 -21.30 -17.17
CA LEU A 328 -3.29 -21.19 -17.71
C LEU A 328 -2.33 -20.60 -16.67
N ALA A 329 -2.72 -19.52 -15.98
CA ALA A 329 -1.90 -18.88 -14.97
C ALA A 329 -1.69 -19.80 -13.74
N GLN A 330 -2.73 -20.50 -13.30
CA GLN A 330 -2.65 -21.49 -12.22
C GLN A 330 -1.84 -22.73 -12.62
N GLY A 331 -1.93 -23.17 -13.88
CA GLY A 331 -1.12 -24.26 -14.41
C GLY A 331 0.36 -23.91 -14.42
N TYR A 332 0.70 -22.68 -14.85
CA TYR A 332 2.06 -22.17 -14.75
C TYR A 332 2.54 -22.07 -13.29
N ALA A 333 1.72 -21.49 -12.39
CA ALA A 333 2.07 -21.35 -10.98
C ALA A 333 2.34 -22.71 -10.30
N ARG A 334 1.54 -23.75 -10.62
CA ARG A 334 1.68 -25.10 -10.07
C ARG A 334 2.86 -25.89 -10.65
N SER A 335 3.21 -25.66 -11.91
CA SER A 335 4.28 -26.41 -12.61
C SER A 335 5.65 -25.75 -12.52
N SER A 336 5.72 -24.45 -12.23
CA SER A 336 6.98 -23.71 -12.14
C SER A 336 7.73 -24.06 -10.85
N ALA A 337 8.78 -24.88 -10.96
CA ALA A 337 9.68 -25.20 -9.84
C ALA A 337 10.71 -24.10 -9.53
N ILE A 338 10.88 -23.12 -10.44
CA ILE A 338 11.79 -21.99 -10.23
C ILE A 338 11.13 -21.03 -9.26
N LEU A 339 11.76 -20.71 -8.12
CA LEU A 339 11.30 -19.69 -7.16
C LEU A 339 9.81 -19.82 -6.81
N PRO A 340 9.42 -20.88 -6.07
CA PRO A 340 8.03 -21.08 -5.66
C PRO A 340 7.55 -20.02 -4.67
N THR A 341 8.47 -19.33 -3.98
CA THR A 341 8.20 -18.30 -2.97
C THR A 341 7.87 -16.92 -3.54
N THR A 342 8.01 -16.71 -4.85
CA THR A 342 7.73 -15.40 -5.44
C THR A 342 6.23 -15.10 -5.45
N GLU A 343 5.87 -13.90 -4.98
CA GLU A 343 4.49 -13.41 -5.09
C GLU A 343 4.10 -13.24 -6.56
N ASN A 344 2.93 -13.78 -6.93
CA ASN A 344 2.39 -13.58 -8.28
C ASN A 344 2.00 -12.09 -8.48
N PRO A 345 2.51 -11.42 -9.52
CA PRO A 345 2.17 -10.03 -9.86
C PRO A 345 0.67 -9.75 -9.99
N SER A 346 -0.12 -10.77 -10.30
CA SER A 346 -1.58 -10.69 -10.47
C SER A 346 -1.99 -9.64 -11.49
N THR A 347 -1.40 -9.74 -12.69
CA THR A 347 -1.61 -8.81 -13.79
C THR A 347 -3.01 -8.96 -14.41
N ALA A 348 -3.67 -7.86 -14.76
CA ALA A 348 -4.91 -7.90 -15.54
C ALA A 348 -4.64 -8.11 -17.04
N VAL A 349 -5.58 -8.70 -17.78
CA VAL A 349 -5.49 -8.90 -19.25
C VAL A 349 -5.19 -7.60 -20.00
N VAL A 350 -5.88 -6.50 -19.66
CA VAL A 350 -5.66 -5.19 -20.27
C VAL A 350 -4.23 -4.69 -19.99
N VAL A 351 -3.67 -5.00 -18.83
CA VAL A 351 -2.31 -4.64 -18.44
C VAL A 351 -1.28 -5.50 -19.16
N SER A 352 -1.49 -6.83 -19.26
CA SER A 352 -0.62 -7.72 -20.03
C SER A 352 -0.51 -7.28 -21.50
N ALA A 353 -1.65 -6.92 -22.12
CA ALA A 353 -1.65 -6.34 -23.46
C ALA A 353 -0.89 -5.00 -23.53
N ALA A 354 -1.00 -4.17 -22.50
CA ALA A 354 -0.25 -2.93 -22.40
C ALA A 354 1.26 -3.15 -22.23
N PHE A 355 1.70 -4.19 -21.50
CA PHE A 355 3.12 -4.57 -21.41
C PHE A 355 3.69 -4.94 -22.77
N LEU A 356 3.00 -5.80 -23.53
CA LEU A 356 3.39 -6.15 -24.89
C LEU A 356 3.48 -4.92 -25.80
N LEU A 357 2.51 -4.00 -25.69
CA LEU A 357 2.54 -2.74 -26.43
C LEU A 357 3.77 -1.89 -26.07
N VAL A 358 4.12 -1.76 -24.79
CA VAL A 358 5.31 -1.01 -24.36
C VAL A 358 6.58 -1.65 -24.91
N LEU A 359 6.71 -2.98 -24.83
CA LEU A 359 7.86 -3.71 -25.39
C LEU A 359 7.97 -3.48 -26.91
N LEU A 360 6.86 -3.56 -27.64
CA LEU A 360 6.83 -3.28 -29.09
C LEU A 360 7.23 -1.83 -29.40
N ILE A 361 6.82 -0.86 -28.58
CA ILE A 361 7.21 0.56 -28.72
C ILE A 361 8.71 0.71 -28.49
N VAL A 362 9.27 0.07 -27.45
CA VAL A 362 10.71 0.10 -27.15
C VAL A 362 11.51 -0.48 -28.31
N LEU A 363 11.14 -1.66 -28.81
CA LEU A 363 11.79 -2.28 -29.97
C LEU A 363 11.68 -1.41 -31.23
N SER A 364 10.52 -0.80 -31.46
CA SER A 364 10.30 0.11 -32.59
C SER A 364 11.13 1.39 -32.47
N ALA A 365 11.33 1.91 -31.26
CA ALA A 365 12.18 3.07 -31.02
C ALA A 365 13.66 2.74 -31.28
N LEU A 366 14.14 1.58 -30.80
CA LEU A 366 15.50 1.10 -31.04
C LEU A 366 15.79 0.88 -32.54
N GLY A 367 14.88 0.23 -33.27
CA GLY A 367 15.04 0.01 -34.73
C GLY A 367 15.00 1.29 -35.58
N ARG A 368 14.57 2.41 -34.99
CA ARG A 368 14.59 3.75 -35.58
C ARG A 368 15.77 4.60 -35.10
N ALA A 369 16.41 4.24 -33.99
CA ALA A 369 17.62 4.90 -33.53
C ALA A 369 18.73 4.70 -34.58
N GLY A 370 19.08 5.78 -35.29
CA GLY A 370 20.01 5.75 -36.42
C GLY A 370 19.39 6.04 -37.79
N ARG A 371 18.05 6.04 -37.92
CA ARG A 371 17.36 6.46 -39.15
C ARG A 371 16.97 7.94 -39.07
N THR A 372 17.90 8.83 -39.41
CA THR A 372 17.64 10.27 -39.52
C THR A 372 16.97 10.61 -40.86
N GLY A 373 15.88 11.38 -40.86
CA GLY A 373 15.42 12.12 -42.05
C GLY A 373 14.04 11.77 -42.62
N ALA A 374 13.35 10.72 -42.17
CA ALA A 374 12.00 10.44 -42.65
C ALA A 374 10.93 11.09 -41.75
N ALA A 375 10.19 12.06 -42.29
CA ALA A 375 9.01 12.61 -41.63
C ALA A 375 8.05 11.47 -41.23
N PRO A 376 7.52 11.43 -39.99
CA PRO A 376 6.64 10.35 -39.55
C PRO A 376 5.34 10.37 -40.37
N ARG A 377 5.22 9.45 -41.32
CA ARG A 377 4.01 9.31 -42.17
C ARG A 377 2.93 8.43 -41.54
N SER A 378 3.27 7.60 -40.55
CA SER A 378 2.34 6.69 -39.87
C SER A 378 2.00 7.15 -38.45
N ARG A 379 0.79 6.82 -37.97
CA ARG A 379 0.37 7.12 -36.59
C ARG A 379 1.18 6.36 -35.54
N LEU A 380 1.65 5.16 -35.89
CA LEU A 380 2.56 4.40 -35.04
C LEU A 380 3.87 5.16 -34.82
N ALA A 381 4.41 5.81 -35.86
CA ALA A 381 5.60 6.65 -35.70
C ALA A 381 5.32 7.88 -34.81
N LEU A 382 4.15 8.51 -34.93
CA LEU A 382 3.76 9.61 -34.03
C LEU A 382 3.64 9.16 -32.57
N LEU A 383 3.10 7.97 -32.32
CA LEU A 383 2.98 7.40 -30.98
C LEU A 383 4.36 7.12 -30.38
N VAL A 384 5.26 6.47 -31.13
CA VAL A 384 6.63 6.15 -30.70
C VAL A 384 7.45 7.42 -30.44
N MET A 385 7.19 8.50 -31.19
CA MET A 385 7.87 9.79 -31.02
C MET A 385 7.23 10.69 -29.95
N ASP A 386 6.13 10.30 -29.33
CA ASP A 386 5.51 11.09 -28.27
C ASP A 386 6.40 11.09 -27.01
N ALA A 387 6.81 12.28 -26.56
CA ALA A 387 7.70 12.42 -25.41
C ALA A 387 7.15 11.78 -24.13
N ARG A 388 5.82 11.73 -23.95
CA ARG A 388 5.19 11.07 -22.79
C ARG A 388 5.36 9.56 -22.89
N VAL A 389 5.15 9.00 -24.08
CA VAL A 389 5.33 7.56 -24.32
C VAL A 389 6.79 7.18 -24.12
N GLY A 390 7.73 7.93 -24.70
CA GLY A 390 9.16 7.68 -24.51
C GLY A 390 9.56 7.69 -23.02
N LEU A 391 9.09 8.67 -22.26
CA LEU A 391 9.37 8.76 -20.82
C LEU A 391 8.77 7.61 -20.01
N LEU A 392 7.50 7.27 -20.25
CA LEU A 392 6.85 6.15 -19.56
C LEU A 392 7.50 4.81 -19.92
N SER A 393 7.84 4.59 -21.19
CA SER A 393 8.53 3.38 -21.67
C SER A 393 9.93 3.26 -21.08
N GLN A 394 10.66 4.36 -20.95
CA GLN A 394 11.98 4.37 -20.29
C GLN A 394 11.85 3.99 -18.81
N ALA A 395 10.94 4.64 -18.08
CA ALA A 395 10.66 4.30 -16.69
C ALA A 395 10.21 2.85 -16.52
N PHE A 396 9.40 2.34 -17.46
CA PHE A 396 8.95 0.96 -17.49
C PHE A 396 10.12 -0.02 -17.64
N VAL A 397 11.07 0.24 -18.54
CA VAL A 397 12.25 -0.63 -18.72
C VAL A 397 13.11 -0.64 -17.46
N VAL A 398 13.38 0.51 -16.84
CA VAL A 398 14.13 0.57 -15.58
C VAL A 398 13.40 -0.21 -14.48
N ALA A 399 12.10 0.04 -14.30
CA ALA A 399 11.29 -0.67 -13.33
C ALA A 399 11.29 -2.19 -13.58
N LEU A 400 11.28 -2.62 -14.85
CA LEU A 400 11.31 -4.02 -15.24
C LEU A 400 12.64 -4.69 -14.87
N LEU A 401 13.76 -3.98 -15.03
CA LEU A 401 15.08 -4.47 -14.63
C LEU A 401 15.22 -4.64 -13.11
N PHE A 402 14.51 -3.85 -12.31
CA PHE A 402 14.43 -4.04 -10.86
C PHE A 402 13.45 -5.16 -10.48
N PHE A 403 12.33 -5.28 -11.20
CA PHE A 403 11.33 -6.30 -10.97
C PHE A 403 11.87 -7.73 -11.17
N ILE A 404 12.66 -7.96 -12.21
CA ILE A 404 13.06 -9.33 -12.60
C ILE A 404 13.97 -9.97 -11.54
N VAL A 405 13.74 -11.26 -11.28
CA VAL A 405 14.63 -12.13 -10.49
C VAL A 405 16.09 -11.99 -10.90
N ALA A 406 17.00 -11.88 -9.92
CA ALA A 406 18.43 -11.65 -10.14
C ALA A 406 18.74 -10.37 -10.98
N GLY A 407 17.78 -9.44 -11.06
CA GLY A 407 17.94 -8.16 -11.72
C GLY A 407 18.62 -7.10 -10.84
N LEU A 408 18.38 -5.83 -11.16
CA LEU A 408 18.99 -4.69 -10.44
C LEU A 408 18.56 -4.61 -8.98
N GLY A 409 17.39 -5.16 -8.61
CA GLY A 409 16.93 -5.22 -7.23
C GLY A 409 17.83 -6.08 -6.33
N ALA A 410 18.27 -7.23 -6.83
CA ALA A 410 19.23 -8.08 -6.13
C ALA A 410 20.56 -7.35 -5.93
N ILE A 411 21.10 -6.71 -6.99
CA ILE A 411 22.34 -5.92 -6.90
C ILE A 411 22.23 -4.81 -5.86
N LEU A 412 21.13 -4.05 -5.86
CA LEU A 412 20.90 -3.02 -4.85
C LEU A 412 20.90 -3.60 -3.43
N SER A 413 20.35 -4.81 -3.26
CA SER A 413 20.24 -5.46 -1.95
C SER A 413 21.60 -5.90 -1.41
N TYR A 414 22.49 -6.40 -2.28
CA TYR A 414 23.86 -6.77 -1.90
C TYR A 414 24.77 -5.55 -1.69
N VAL A 415 24.56 -4.45 -2.43
CA VAL A 415 25.47 -3.30 -2.42
C VAL A 415 25.04 -2.21 -1.43
N VAL A 416 23.74 -2.01 -1.25
CA VAL A 416 23.19 -0.88 -0.47
C VAL A 416 22.50 -1.36 0.79
N SER A 417 21.43 -2.15 0.68
CA SER A 417 20.68 -2.64 1.84
C SER A 417 19.65 -3.72 1.46
N PRO A 418 19.54 -4.82 2.22
CA PRO A 418 18.53 -5.87 2.01
C PRO A 418 17.15 -5.51 2.58
N GLU A 419 16.94 -4.30 3.11
CA GLU A 419 15.66 -3.91 3.72
C GLU A 419 14.46 -4.01 2.76
N ILE A 420 14.67 -3.86 1.45
CA ILE A 420 13.64 -4.05 0.42
C ILE A 420 13.90 -5.36 -0.34
N ARG A 421 13.15 -6.41 0.03
CA ARG A 421 13.28 -7.76 -0.56
C ARG A 421 12.35 -8.06 -1.72
N ALA A 422 11.10 -7.59 -1.65
CA ALA A 422 10.03 -8.02 -2.56
C ALA A 422 9.94 -7.16 -3.82
N TRP A 423 10.88 -7.37 -4.74
CA TRP A 423 10.94 -6.66 -6.02
C TRP A 423 9.80 -7.02 -6.97
N SER A 424 9.17 -8.19 -6.80
CA SER A 424 7.94 -8.57 -7.53
C SER A 424 6.81 -7.54 -7.36
N ARG A 425 6.76 -6.83 -6.23
CA ARG A 425 5.75 -5.79 -5.95
C ARG A 425 5.90 -4.55 -6.84
N MET A 426 7.02 -4.39 -7.56
CA MET A 426 7.20 -3.36 -8.59
C MET A 426 6.22 -3.52 -9.77
N SER A 427 5.54 -4.67 -9.88
CA SER A 427 4.50 -4.94 -10.86
C SER A 427 3.40 -3.88 -10.92
N ILE A 428 3.04 -3.27 -9.78
CA ILE A 428 2.00 -2.23 -9.77
C ILE A 428 2.47 -0.93 -10.44
N VAL A 429 3.75 -0.58 -10.29
CA VAL A 429 4.36 0.58 -10.98
C VAL A 429 4.41 0.31 -12.48
N LEU A 430 4.86 -0.89 -12.87
CA LEU A 430 4.85 -1.34 -14.26
C LEU A 430 3.44 -1.21 -14.86
N SER A 431 2.43 -1.70 -14.14
CA SER A 431 1.02 -1.70 -14.56
C SER A 431 0.51 -0.29 -14.85
N VAL A 432 0.74 0.65 -13.92
CA VAL A 432 0.29 2.05 -14.07
C VAL A 432 1.00 2.73 -15.24
N LEU A 433 2.31 2.56 -15.40
CA LEU A 433 3.07 3.12 -16.53
C LEU A 433 2.56 2.58 -17.88
N ALA A 434 2.34 1.26 -17.96
CA ALA A 434 1.86 0.59 -19.16
C ALA A 434 0.43 1.00 -19.53
N LEU A 435 -0.48 1.10 -18.56
CA LEU A 435 -1.83 1.65 -18.78
C LEU A 435 -1.78 3.11 -19.27
N GLY A 436 -0.81 3.90 -18.80
CA GLY A 436 -0.55 5.24 -19.30
C GLY A 436 -0.21 5.26 -20.79
N VAL A 437 0.70 4.38 -21.22
CA VAL A 437 1.06 4.21 -22.64
C VAL A 437 -0.12 3.70 -23.46
N ALA A 438 -0.86 2.70 -22.96
CA ALA A 438 -2.03 2.15 -23.64
C ALA A 438 -3.13 3.22 -23.83
N GLY A 439 -3.36 4.09 -22.84
CA GLY A 439 -4.32 5.19 -22.97
C GLY A 439 -3.92 6.20 -24.05
N ILE A 440 -2.63 6.55 -24.14
CA ILE A 440 -2.13 7.42 -25.22
C ILE A 440 -2.26 6.73 -26.57
N ALA A 441 -1.92 5.45 -26.66
CA ALA A 441 -2.05 4.65 -27.88
C ALA A 441 -3.49 4.57 -28.36
N LEU A 442 -4.43 4.29 -27.45
CA LEU A 442 -5.86 4.20 -27.75
C LEU A 442 -6.38 5.49 -28.37
N GLU A 443 -6.12 6.65 -27.76
CA GLU A 443 -6.59 7.94 -28.30
C GLU A 443 -5.87 8.36 -29.58
N THR A 444 -4.61 7.96 -29.76
CA THR A 444 -3.83 8.26 -30.96
C THR A 444 -4.29 7.42 -32.16
N LEU A 445 -4.60 6.15 -31.94
CA LEU A 445 -5.02 5.21 -32.98
C LEU A 445 -6.50 5.38 -33.31
N VAL A 446 -7.37 5.56 -32.30
CA VAL A 446 -8.83 5.70 -32.46
C VAL A 446 -9.23 7.17 -32.66
N ARG A 447 -9.00 7.65 -33.88
CA ARG A 447 -9.18 9.08 -34.26
C ARG A 447 -10.61 9.60 -34.08
N ARG A 448 -11.62 8.83 -34.48
CA ARG A 448 -13.01 9.32 -34.52
C ARG A 448 -13.60 9.22 -33.12
N ARG A 449 -14.09 10.34 -32.57
CA ARG A 449 -14.74 10.35 -31.24
C ARG A 449 -15.84 9.28 -31.11
N ARG A 450 -16.61 9.07 -32.18
CA ARG A 450 -17.66 8.03 -32.25
C ARG A 450 -17.14 6.59 -32.11
N LEU A 451 -15.88 6.33 -32.43
CA LEU A 451 -15.24 5.01 -32.29
C LEU A 451 -14.50 4.87 -30.96
N LEU A 452 -14.18 5.98 -30.29
CA LEU A 452 -13.51 5.94 -28.99
C LEU A 452 -14.43 5.37 -27.90
N PHE A 453 -15.70 5.76 -27.88
CA PHE A 453 -16.68 5.23 -26.91
C PHE A 453 -16.86 3.70 -27.00
N PRO A 454 -17.12 3.09 -28.18
CA PRO A 454 -17.22 1.63 -28.25
C PRO A 454 -15.89 0.95 -27.93
N ALA A 455 -14.75 1.52 -28.35
CA ALA A 455 -13.45 0.97 -27.97
C ALA A 455 -13.22 1.00 -26.44
N LEU A 456 -13.57 2.09 -25.77
CA LEU A 456 -13.52 2.20 -24.31
C LEU A 456 -14.52 1.26 -23.63
N ALA A 457 -15.71 1.07 -24.19
CA ALA A 457 -16.70 0.12 -23.69
C ALA A 457 -16.17 -1.32 -23.76
N VAL A 458 -15.48 -1.69 -24.84
CA VAL A 458 -14.81 -3.01 -24.95
C VAL A 458 -13.68 -3.13 -23.93
N VAL A 459 -12.81 -2.12 -23.80
CA VAL A 459 -11.73 -2.14 -22.80
C VAL A 459 -12.28 -2.24 -21.38
N ALA A 460 -13.35 -1.50 -21.07
CA ALA A 460 -14.02 -1.57 -19.78
C ALA A 460 -14.66 -2.94 -19.56
N ALA A 461 -15.39 -3.50 -20.54
CA ALA A 461 -16.03 -4.81 -20.42
C ALA A 461 -15.00 -5.92 -20.20
N VAL A 462 -13.92 -5.95 -21.00
CA VAL A 462 -12.83 -6.93 -20.85
C VAL A 462 -12.17 -6.77 -19.48
N GLY A 463 -11.86 -5.53 -19.07
CA GLY A 463 -11.24 -5.26 -17.77
C GLY A 463 -12.14 -5.65 -16.59
N LEU A 464 -13.43 -5.35 -16.64
CA LEU A 464 -14.35 -5.69 -15.55
C LEU A 464 -14.64 -7.19 -15.47
N ILE A 465 -14.79 -7.88 -16.61
CA ILE A 465 -14.94 -9.34 -16.61
C ILE A 465 -13.67 -9.97 -16.01
N ASP A 466 -12.49 -9.57 -16.49
CA ASP A 466 -11.21 -10.08 -16.01
C ASP A 466 -10.98 -9.84 -14.52
N GLN A 467 -11.25 -8.62 -14.03
CA GLN A 467 -10.78 -8.17 -12.72
C GLN A 467 -11.82 -8.28 -11.59
N VAL A 468 -13.11 -8.39 -11.93
CA VAL A 468 -14.21 -8.34 -10.94
C VAL A 468 -15.02 -9.64 -10.88
N ALA A 469 -15.30 -10.27 -12.02
CA ALA A 469 -16.29 -11.36 -12.08
C ALA A 469 -15.88 -12.62 -11.28
N GLY A 470 -14.59 -12.93 -11.21
CA GLY A 470 -14.04 -14.09 -10.50
C GLY A 470 -13.60 -13.84 -9.05
N THR A 471 -13.56 -12.58 -8.62
CA THR A 471 -12.82 -12.17 -7.41
C THR A 471 -13.37 -12.79 -6.14
N ALA A 472 -14.67 -12.65 -5.85
CA ALA A 472 -15.26 -13.21 -4.63
C ALA A 472 -15.13 -14.74 -4.51
N ALA A 473 -15.07 -15.46 -5.63
CA ALA A 473 -14.94 -16.91 -5.64
C ALA A 473 -13.48 -17.33 -5.38
N ALA A 474 -12.52 -16.60 -5.97
CA ALA A 474 -11.11 -16.88 -5.81
C ALA A 474 -10.54 -16.38 -4.48
N ILE A 475 -11.10 -15.28 -3.94
CA ILE A 475 -10.65 -14.58 -2.74
C ILE A 475 -11.88 -14.30 -1.85
N PRO A 476 -12.41 -15.30 -1.13
CA PRO A 476 -13.50 -15.08 -0.20
C PRO A 476 -13.00 -14.30 1.02
N LEU A 477 -13.71 -13.22 1.41
CA LEU A 477 -13.39 -12.45 2.63
C LEU A 477 -13.45 -13.28 3.92
N ALA A 478 -14.28 -14.34 3.92
CA ALA A 478 -14.53 -15.22 5.06
C ALA A 478 -14.78 -14.46 6.38
N PRO A 479 -15.85 -13.65 6.46
CA PRO A 479 -16.13 -12.87 7.68
C PRO A 479 -16.49 -13.77 8.86
N THR A 480 -15.83 -13.59 10.01
CA THR A 480 -16.08 -14.31 11.26
C THR A 480 -16.88 -13.47 12.25
N SER A 481 -17.77 -14.10 13.04
CA SER A 481 -18.49 -13.42 14.13
C SER A 481 -17.62 -13.20 15.36
N ASP A 482 -16.60 -14.04 15.56
CA ASP A 482 -15.75 -14.04 16.76
C ASP A 482 -16.56 -14.05 18.06
N SER A 483 -17.70 -14.75 18.06
CA SER A 483 -18.66 -14.70 19.17
C SER A 483 -18.12 -15.26 20.48
N SER A 484 -17.30 -16.31 20.42
CA SER A 484 -16.68 -16.91 21.62
C SER A 484 -15.67 -15.97 22.27
N VAL A 485 -14.77 -15.38 21.48
CA VAL A 485 -13.77 -14.43 22.01
C VAL A 485 -14.40 -13.12 22.47
N ARG A 486 -15.45 -12.63 21.79
CA ARG A 486 -16.21 -11.46 22.26
C ARG A 486 -16.86 -11.72 23.63
N ALA A 487 -17.50 -12.87 23.80
CA ALA A 487 -18.11 -13.25 25.08
C ALA A 487 -17.04 -13.43 26.17
N PHE A 488 -15.90 -14.03 25.82
CA PHE A 488 -14.77 -14.21 26.72
C PHE A 488 -14.17 -12.88 27.19
N ALA A 489 -13.93 -11.94 26.27
CA ALA A 489 -13.41 -10.61 26.60
C ALA A 489 -14.37 -9.85 27.53
N GLN A 490 -15.67 -9.84 27.23
CA GLN A 490 -16.69 -9.19 28.07
C GLN A 490 -16.84 -9.82 29.46
N GLU A 491 -16.68 -11.13 29.61
CA GLU A 491 -16.67 -11.76 30.94
C GLU A 491 -15.36 -11.47 31.68
N THR A 492 -14.23 -11.43 30.98
CA THR A 492 -12.92 -11.05 31.55
C THR A 492 -12.97 -9.65 32.16
N GLU A 493 -13.53 -8.68 31.44
CA GLU A 493 -13.71 -7.30 31.94
C GLU A 493 -14.60 -7.21 33.16
N ARG A 494 -15.66 -8.02 33.23
CA ARG A 494 -16.56 -8.04 34.40
C ARG A 494 -15.92 -8.66 35.65
N ARG A 495 -14.86 -9.45 35.48
CA ARG A 495 -14.20 -10.19 36.58
C ARG A 495 -12.95 -9.52 37.13
N LEU A 496 -12.27 -8.75 36.29
CA LEU A 496 -11.03 -8.07 36.65
C LEU A 496 -11.29 -6.63 37.06
N ALA A 497 -10.36 -6.06 37.83
CA ALA A 497 -10.39 -4.65 38.17
C ALA A 497 -9.87 -3.80 37.00
N ASP A 498 -10.29 -2.53 36.95
CA ASP A 498 -9.80 -1.58 35.96
C ASP A 498 -8.28 -1.47 36.00
N GLY A 499 -7.64 -1.45 34.82
CA GLY A 499 -6.18 -1.35 34.72
C GLY A 499 -5.43 -2.65 35.02
N CYS A 500 -6.12 -3.78 35.21
CA CYS A 500 -5.49 -5.04 35.55
C CYS A 500 -4.47 -5.49 34.48
N GLY A 501 -3.26 -5.81 34.92
CA GLY A 501 -2.22 -6.45 34.10
C GLY A 501 -2.48 -7.95 33.94
N ILE A 502 -2.60 -8.40 32.69
CA ILE A 502 -2.88 -9.76 32.29
C ILE A 502 -1.65 -10.34 31.59
N VAL A 503 -1.04 -11.34 32.21
CA VAL A 503 0.09 -12.08 31.63
C VAL A 503 -0.45 -13.20 30.76
N GLN A 504 0.01 -13.29 29.52
CA GLN A 504 -0.48 -14.24 28.53
C GLN A 504 0.47 -15.43 28.40
N LEU A 505 -0.09 -16.64 28.39
CA LEU A 505 0.61 -17.89 28.19
C LEU A 505 0.13 -18.58 26.89
N PRO A 506 1.05 -19.08 26.05
CA PRO A 506 2.51 -19.00 26.22
C PRO A 506 3.03 -17.56 26.07
N LEU A 507 4.17 -17.27 26.68
CA LEU A 507 4.87 -16.01 26.44
C LEU A 507 5.40 -16.04 25.00
N LYS A 508 5.07 -15.01 24.22
CA LYS A 508 5.43 -14.91 22.81
C LYS A 508 5.84 -13.48 22.45
N ASP A 509 6.90 -13.39 21.66
CA ASP A 509 7.42 -12.13 21.15
C ASP A 509 6.49 -11.53 20.08
N PHE A 510 6.62 -10.23 19.85
CA PHE A 510 5.93 -9.53 18.78
C PHE A 510 6.90 -8.67 17.96
N PRO A 511 6.74 -8.57 16.64
CA PRO A 511 5.90 -9.38 15.74
C PRO A 511 6.73 -10.45 14.97
N GLU A 512 6.06 -11.19 14.08
CA GLU A 512 6.64 -12.13 13.12
C GLU A 512 7.47 -13.25 13.78
N THR A 513 6.85 -14.02 14.69
CA THR A 513 7.56 -15.09 15.44
C THR A 513 6.97 -16.49 15.22
N ASP A 514 6.23 -16.66 14.12
CA ASP A 514 5.55 -17.88 13.70
C ASP A 514 4.46 -18.38 14.67
N PRO A 515 3.56 -19.28 14.22
CA PRO A 515 2.58 -19.94 15.09
C PRO A 515 3.23 -20.82 16.17
N ILE A 516 2.56 -20.98 17.32
CA ILE A 516 2.91 -21.96 18.36
C ILE A 516 1.79 -23.00 18.43
N GLY A 517 2.10 -24.27 18.17
CA GLY A 517 1.06 -25.31 18.11
C GLY A 517 -0.04 -24.95 17.09
N ASN A 518 -1.28 -24.87 17.55
CA ASN A 518 -2.43 -24.41 16.75
C ASN A 518 -2.79 -22.93 16.96
N MET A 519 -2.04 -22.20 17.80
CA MET A 519 -2.22 -20.76 18.00
C MET A 519 -1.52 -19.99 16.89
N GLY A 520 -2.27 -19.19 16.12
CA GLY A 520 -1.72 -18.37 15.05
C GLY A 520 -0.76 -17.28 15.55
N ASP A 521 0.10 -16.77 14.68
CA ASP A 521 1.21 -15.84 15.01
C ASP A 521 0.79 -14.56 15.79
N TYR A 522 -0.48 -14.15 15.72
CA TYR A 522 -0.98 -12.93 16.39
C TYR A 522 -2.24 -13.17 17.21
N ASP A 523 -2.58 -14.42 17.47
CA ASP A 523 -3.85 -14.77 18.09
C ASP A 523 -3.96 -14.32 19.56
N GLU A 524 -2.84 -14.09 20.24
CA GLU A 524 -2.77 -13.53 21.59
C GLU A 524 -3.46 -12.16 21.69
N ALA A 525 -3.52 -11.42 20.58
CA ALA A 525 -4.18 -10.13 20.56
C ALA A 525 -5.71 -10.23 20.39
N LEU A 526 -6.28 -11.40 20.09
CA LEU A 526 -7.72 -11.55 19.82
C LEU A 526 -8.60 -11.12 21.01
N PRO A 527 -8.29 -11.44 22.28
CA PRO A 527 -9.05 -10.94 23.42
C PRO A 527 -8.98 -9.41 23.55
N TYR A 528 -7.81 -8.82 23.26
CA TYR A 528 -7.62 -7.37 23.26
C TYR A 528 -8.52 -6.67 22.21
N LEU A 529 -8.69 -7.23 21.01
CA LEU A 529 -9.56 -6.66 19.97
C LEU A 529 -11.00 -6.39 20.42
N TYR A 530 -11.46 -7.14 21.43
CA TYR A 530 -12.82 -7.10 21.95
C TYR A 530 -12.91 -6.61 23.39
N SER A 531 -11.79 -6.15 23.95
CA SER A 531 -11.77 -5.46 25.23
C SER A 531 -12.03 -3.97 25.02
N SER A 532 -12.99 -3.44 25.75
CA SER A 532 -13.30 -2.02 25.90
C SER A 532 -12.16 -1.20 26.52
N ASP A 533 -12.05 0.04 26.06
CA ASP A 533 -11.08 1.02 26.55
C ASP A 533 -11.36 1.39 28.03
N ASP A 534 -12.63 1.35 28.43
CA ASP A 534 -13.10 1.74 29.77
C ASP A 534 -12.52 0.86 30.88
N GLY A 535 -12.42 -0.46 30.65
CA GLY A 535 -11.83 -1.39 31.63
C GLY A 535 -10.30 -1.26 31.73
N GLY A 536 -9.65 -0.60 30.78
CA GLY A 536 -8.22 -0.32 30.81
C GLY A 536 -7.32 -1.55 30.96
N LEU A 537 -7.81 -2.75 30.63
CA LEU A 537 -7.06 -3.99 30.77
C LEU A 537 -5.76 -3.93 29.95
N ARG A 538 -4.67 -4.44 30.54
CA ARG A 538 -3.32 -4.36 29.98
C ARG A 538 -2.79 -5.76 29.71
N TYR A 539 -2.60 -6.09 28.44
CA TYR A 539 -2.19 -7.41 27.96
C TYR A 539 -0.67 -7.45 27.77
N SER A 540 -0.02 -8.54 28.18
CA SER A 540 1.45 -8.67 28.08
C SER A 540 1.97 -8.82 26.64
N TYR A 541 1.15 -9.31 25.71
CA TYR A 541 1.52 -9.44 24.32
C TYR A 541 1.61 -8.10 23.60
N GLY A 542 2.50 -7.99 22.60
CA GLY A 542 2.55 -6.86 21.66
C GLY A 542 3.74 -5.90 21.83
N ALA A 543 4.64 -6.13 22.79
CA ALA A 543 5.90 -5.38 22.89
C ALA A 543 6.83 -5.73 21.71
N VAL A 544 7.42 -4.72 21.07
CA VAL A 544 8.21 -4.89 19.85
C VAL A 544 9.59 -5.47 20.18
N ARG A 545 9.93 -6.65 19.63
CA ARG A 545 11.25 -7.27 19.80
C ARG A 545 12.40 -6.33 19.42
N GLY A 546 13.54 -6.47 20.10
CA GLY A 546 14.66 -5.54 19.93
C GLY A 546 14.51 -4.24 20.73
N THR A 547 13.58 -4.22 21.70
CA THR A 547 13.35 -3.14 22.67
C THR A 547 13.43 -3.70 24.08
N ARG A 548 13.74 -2.87 25.07
CA ARG A 548 13.79 -3.31 26.47
C ARG A 548 12.41 -3.73 26.96
N SER A 549 11.36 -3.06 26.49
CA SER A 549 9.97 -3.40 26.79
C SER A 549 9.58 -4.83 26.37
N ALA A 550 10.17 -5.36 25.30
CA ALA A 550 9.93 -6.75 24.89
C ALA A 550 10.67 -7.78 25.75
N ASP A 551 11.74 -7.37 26.43
CA ASP A 551 12.58 -8.26 27.22
C ASP A 551 12.03 -8.54 28.64
N ASP A 552 10.95 -7.84 29.04
CA ASP A 552 10.38 -7.89 30.40
C ASP A 552 10.06 -9.34 30.85
N TRP A 553 9.69 -10.22 29.91
CA TRP A 553 9.31 -11.61 30.20
C TRP A 553 10.41 -12.64 29.87
N ASN A 554 11.58 -12.25 29.35
CA ASN A 554 12.62 -13.17 28.88
C ASN A 554 13.16 -14.11 29.97
N ARG A 555 13.09 -13.69 31.25
CA ARG A 555 13.57 -14.51 32.37
C ARG A 555 12.52 -15.49 32.90
N ALA A 556 11.27 -15.41 32.46
CA ALA A 556 10.16 -16.23 32.93
C ALA A 556 10.15 -17.65 32.31
N SER A 557 11.32 -18.28 32.19
CA SER A 557 11.51 -19.59 31.54
C SER A 557 11.22 -20.81 32.42
N THR A 558 10.97 -20.59 33.71
CA THR A 558 10.59 -21.63 34.69
C THR A 558 9.47 -21.12 35.57
N PRO A 559 8.62 -21.99 36.17
CA PRO A 559 7.53 -21.57 37.05
C PRO A 559 7.96 -20.57 38.14
N ARG A 560 9.07 -20.85 38.83
CA ARG A 560 9.60 -19.96 39.88
C ARG A 560 10.11 -18.63 39.32
N ALA A 561 10.62 -18.61 38.08
CA ALA A 561 11.05 -17.36 37.46
C ALA A 561 9.85 -16.55 36.95
N PHE A 562 8.83 -17.23 36.42
CA PHE A 562 7.56 -16.64 36.04
C PHE A 562 6.87 -15.97 37.23
N GLU A 563 6.73 -16.65 38.37
CA GLU A 563 6.20 -16.08 39.62
C GLU A 563 6.89 -14.77 40.01
N ARG A 564 8.24 -14.73 39.96
CA ARG A 564 9.00 -13.51 40.29
C ARG A 564 8.73 -12.35 39.34
N GLU A 565 8.69 -12.59 38.03
CA GLU A 565 8.40 -11.53 37.05
C GLU A 565 6.93 -11.11 37.13
N TYR A 566 6.02 -12.07 37.37
CA TYR A 566 4.60 -11.83 37.60
C TYR A 566 4.40 -10.87 38.78
N ASP A 567 4.99 -11.17 39.94
CA ASP A 567 4.90 -10.33 41.14
C ASP A 567 5.54 -8.95 40.92
N ALA A 568 6.71 -8.90 40.28
CA ALA A 568 7.44 -7.66 40.01
C ALA A 568 6.68 -6.73 39.04
N SER A 569 5.94 -7.31 38.09
CA SER A 569 5.14 -6.58 37.11
C SER A 569 3.87 -5.95 37.70
N GLY A 570 3.38 -6.47 38.84
CA GLY A 570 2.10 -6.08 39.42
C GLY A 570 0.89 -6.64 38.66
N ALA A 571 1.06 -7.78 37.97
CA ALA A 571 -0.04 -8.48 37.31
C ALA A 571 -1.10 -8.98 38.31
N CYS A 572 -2.34 -9.11 37.85
CA CYS A 572 -3.47 -9.63 38.65
C CYS A 572 -4.24 -10.77 37.97
N ALA A 573 -3.87 -11.13 36.74
CA ALA A 573 -4.41 -12.31 36.08
C ALA A 573 -3.40 -12.98 35.15
N VAL A 574 -3.63 -14.26 34.88
CA VAL A 574 -2.98 -15.04 33.84
C VAL A 574 -4.03 -15.48 32.84
N LEU A 575 -3.76 -15.28 31.55
CA LEU A 575 -4.59 -15.71 30.43
C LEU A 575 -3.85 -16.81 29.66
N VAL A 576 -4.45 -17.99 29.55
CA VAL A 576 -3.88 -19.11 28.80
C VAL A 576 -4.65 -19.29 27.48
N ASP A 577 -3.92 -19.39 26.37
CA ASP A 577 -4.44 -19.89 25.10
C ASP A 577 -4.05 -21.37 24.94
N THR A 578 -5.02 -22.27 25.14
CA THR A 578 -4.79 -23.72 25.14
C THR A 578 -4.44 -24.26 23.76
N PHE A 579 -4.68 -23.51 22.68
CA PHE A 579 -4.34 -23.96 21.32
C PHE A 579 -2.83 -24.02 21.09
N ALA A 580 -2.03 -23.33 21.89
CA ALA A 580 -0.58 -23.40 21.81
C ALA A 580 0.00 -24.73 22.28
N TYR A 581 -0.73 -25.47 23.12
CA TYR A 581 -0.25 -26.61 23.89
C TYR A 581 -0.69 -27.92 23.24
N VAL A 582 -0.07 -28.29 22.12
CA VAL A 582 -0.45 -29.50 21.35
C VAL A 582 0.28 -30.77 21.78
N ASP A 583 1.56 -30.65 22.16
CA ASP A 583 2.40 -31.79 22.55
C ASP A 583 2.25 -32.14 24.04
N ASP A 584 1.96 -31.13 24.86
CA ASP A 584 1.69 -31.25 26.28
C ASP A 584 0.51 -30.33 26.64
N LEU A 585 -0.70 -30.91 26.63
CA LEU A 585 -1.97 -30.19 26.89
C LEU A 585 -1.98 -29.44 28.24
N ASP A 586 -1.17 -29.90 29.19
CA ASP A 586 -1.07 -29.37 30.55
C ASP A 586 0.22 -28.56 30.77
N GLY A 587 1.01 -28.30 29.72
CA GLY A 587 2.31 -27.62 29.81
C GLY A 587 2.26 -26.18 30.37
N TRP A 588 1.09 -25.56 30.37
CA TRP A 588 0.84 -24.26 31.01
C TRP A 588 0.59 -24.36 32.52
N LYS A 589 0.10 -25.50 33.03
CA LYS A 589 -0.33 -25.65 34.43
C LYS A 589 0.76 -25.31 35.44
N PRO A 590 2.03 -25.72 35.29
CA PRO A 590 3.07 -25.37 36.25
C PRO A 590 3.30 -23.86 36.38
N PHE A 591 3.10 -23.09 35.30
CA PHE A 591 3.24 -21.63 35.33
C PHE A 591 2.05 -20.97 36.01
N VAL A 592 0.83 -21.48 35.79
CA VAL A 592 -0.37 -21.00 36.49
C VAL A 592 -0.31 -21.36 37.98
N ASP A 593 0.07 -22.59 38.33
CA ASP A 593 0.19 -23.08 39.72
C ASP A 593 1.15 -22.23 40.57
N ALA A 594 2.13 -21.60 39.93
CA ALA A 594 3.06 -20.71 40.59
C ALA A 594 2.41 -19.41 41.12
N VAL A 595 1.22 -19.03 40.63
CA VAL A 595 0.56 -17.75 40.97
C VAL A 595 -0.94 -17.87 41.26
N ALA A 596 -1.62 -18.93 40.79
CA ALA A 596 -3.06 -19.17 40.93
C ALA A 596 -3.38 -20.68 40.92
N ASP A 597 -4.62 -21.05 41.27
CA ASP A 597 -5.09 -22.45 41.20
C ASP A 597 -5.36 -22.86 39.73
N PRO A 598 -4.58 -23.79 39.13
CA PRO A 598 -4.70 -24.15 37.72
C PRO A 598 -5.97 -24.95 37.40
N ASP A 599 -6.66 -25.49 38.40
CA ASP A 599 -7.89 -26.26 38.22
C ASP A 599 -9.15 -25.40 38.37
N ARG A 600 -9.00 -24.11 38.71
CA ARG A 600 -10.12 -23.19 38.98
C ARG A 600 -10.04 -21.90 38.15
N PRO A 601 -10.22 -21.99 36.81
CA PRO A 601 -10.29 -20.80 35.97
C PRO A 601 -11.47 -19.91 36.39
N SER A 602 -11.20 -18.60 36.47
CA SER A 602 -12.20 -17.57 36.76
C SER A 602 -13.13 -17.32 35.58
N VAL A 603 -12.61 -17.43 34.36
CA VAL A 603 -13.36 -17.34 33.10
C VAL A 603 -12.88 -18.43 32.16
N VAL A 604 -13.82 -19.07 31.47
CA VAL A 604 -13.58 -20.07 30.43
C VAL A 604 -14.32 -19.64 29.19
N SER A 605 -13.65 -19.66 28.05
CA SER A 605 -14.26 -19.38 26.76
C SER A 605 -15.39 -20.36 26.41
N THR A 606 -16.36 -19.87 25.65
CA THR A 606 -17.62 -20.61 25.37
C THR A 606 -17.54 -21.52 24.14
N ASP A 607 -16.43 -21.52 23.41
CA ASP A 607 -16.22 -22.46 22.32
C ASP A 607 -16.06 -23.90 22.84
N SER A 608 -16.29 -24.88 21.96
CA SER A 608 -16.22 -26.30 22.30
C SER A 608 -14.86 -26.71 22.86
N ASP A 609 -13.82 -26.03 22.40
CA ASP A 609 -12.43 -26.39 22.67
C ASP A 609 -11.90 -25.68 23.93
N ARG A 610 -12.70 -24.78 24.53
CA ARG A 610 -12.37 -23.98 25.71
C ARG A 610 -11.00 -23.32 25.55
N ARG A 611 -10.78 -22.70 24.38
CA ARG A 611 -9.51 -22.15 23.96
C ARG A 611 -8.86 -21.22 24.98
N TRP A 612 -9.61 -20.25 25.50
CA TRP A 612 -9.09 -19.28 26.47
C TRP A 612 -9.52 -19.59 27.90
N LEU A 613 -8.55 -19.55 28.82
CA LEU A 613 -8.73 -19.73 30.27
C LEU A 613 -8.13 -18.52 31.00
N LEU A 614 -8.90 -17.87 31.86
CA LEU A 614 -8.44 -16.77 32.70
C LEU A 614 -8.34 -17.21 34.16
N PHE A 615 -7.21 -16.94 34.80
CA PHE A 615 -6.95 -17.20 36.21
C PHE A 615 -6.68 -15.88 36.91
N ARG A 616 -7.39 -15.61 38.01
CA ARG A 616 -7.16 -14.43 38.85
C ARG A 616 -6.26 -14.81 40.02
N THR A 617 -5.31 -13.95 40.35
CA THR A 617 -4.46 -14.12 41.53
C THR A 617 -5.09 -13.45 42.75
N GLY A 618 -5.06 -14.15 43.89
CA GLY A 618 -5.71 -13.73 45.13
C GLY A 618 -7.24 -13.85 45.08
N SER A 619 -7.78 -14.87 45.76
CA SER A 619 -9.20 -14.93 46.19
C SER A 619 -9.38 -14.25 47.54
#